data_AF-A0ABD6I5D2-F1
#
_entry.id   AF-A0ABD6I5D2-F1
#
_cell.length_a   1.000
_cell.length_b   1.000
_cell.length_c   1.000
_cell.angle_alpha   90.00
_cell.angle_beta   90.00
_cell.angle_gamma   90.00
#
_symmetry.space_group_name_H-M   'P 1'
#
loop_
_entity.id
_entity.type
_entity.pdbx_description
1 polymer ?
#
loop_
_entity_poly.entity_id
_entity_poly.type
_entity_poly.pdbx_seq_one_letter_code
_entity_poly.pdbx_strand_id
1 'polypeptide(L)' 'MEWIKCSEKMPLEVSGFHCFRTKTVVVSDGFDVGICDCQAGNMPNAWVGWSIHGDIDADKITHWMPLPTRPAE' A
#
# COMPACT_ATOMS: atom_id res chain seq x y z
N MET A 1 6.23 12.92 -8.17
CA MET A 1 5.67 11.62 -7.75
C MET A 1 4.39 11.44 -8.51
N GLU A 2 4.14 10.25 -9.04
CA GLU A 2 2.94 9.94 -9.81
C GLU A 2 2.06 8.96 -9.03
N TRP A 3 0.75 9.10 -9.18
CA TRP A 3 -0.23 8.19 -8.62
C TRP A 3 -0.26 6.90 -9.44
N ILE A 4 -0.20 5.77 -8.75
CA ILE A 4 -0.19 4.42 -9.34
C ILE A 4 -1.54 3.76 -9.03
N LYS A 5 -2.23 3.25 -10.04
CA LYS A 5 -3.48 2.50 -9.85
C LYS A 5 -3.20 1.18 -9.16
N CYS A 6 -4.00 0.85 -8.14
CA CYS A 6 -3.86 -0.43 -7.42
C CYS A 6 -4.11 -1.63 -8.33
N SER A 7 -4.99 -1.48 -9.33
CA SER A 7 -5.26 -2.51 -10.34
C SER A 7 -4.08 -2.78 -11.28
N GLU A 8 -3.14 -1.84 -11.40
CA GLU A 8 -1.95 -2.00 -12.24
C GLU A 8 -0.78 -2.54 -11.42
N LYS A 9 -0.57 -2.00 -10.21
CA LYS A 9 0.53 -2.39 -9.34
C LYS A 9 0.24 -2.07 -7.88
N MET A 10 0.55 -3.01 -7.00
CA MET A 10 0.56 -2.80 -5.54
C MET A 10 1.94 -2.32 -5.05
N PRO A 11 2.02 -1.65 -3.88
CA PRO A 11 3.30 -1.20 -3.31
C PRO A 11 4.28 -2.33 -2.97
N LEU A 12 3.75 -3.52 -2.69
CA LEU A 12 4.46 -4.75 -2.42
C LEU A 12 4.07 -5.81 -3.44
N GLU A 13 5.04 -6.64 -3.82
CA GLU A 13 4.81 -7.80 -4.68
C GLU A 13 4.51 -9.04 -3.84
N VAL A 14 3.56 -9.84 -4.30
CA VAL A 14 3.30 -11.17 -3.75
C VAL A 14 4.55 -12.02 -4.01
N SER A 15 5.26 -12.40 -2.96
CA SER A 15 6.41 -13.31 -3.06
C SER A 15 6.19 -14.54 -2.20
N GLY A 16 6.64 -15.70 -2.69
CA GLY A 16 6.54 -16.97 -1.96
C GLY A 16 7.51 -17.09 -0.77
N PHE A 17 8.42 -16.14 -0.59
CA PHE A 17 9.45 -16.20 0.45
C PHE A 17 8.95 -15.67 1.81
N HIS A 18 9.35 -16.36 2.88
CA HIS A 18 8.73 -16.44 4.22
C HIS A 18 8.75 -15.19 5.13
N CYS A 19 8.62 -13.98 4.62
CA CYS A 19 8.63 -12.79 5.47
C CYS A 19 7.36 -11.95 5.29
N PHE A 20 6.63 -11.75 6.40
CA PHE A 20 5.66 -10.66 6.51
C PHE A 20 6.38 -9.33 6.24
N ARG A 21 5.82 -8.52 5.34
CA ARG A 21 6.37 -7.22 4.94
C ARG A 21 5.29 -6.17 5.03
N THR A 22 5.68 -4.98 5.48
CA THR A 22 4.81 -3.81 5.55
C THR A 22 5.50 -2.63 4.88
N LYS A 23 4.73 -1.82 4.16
CA LYS A 23 5.20 -0.58 3.55
C LYS A 23 4.12 0.50 3.66
N THR A 24 4.44 1.56 4.36
CA THR A 24 3.59 2.76 4.47
C THR A 24 3.69 3.59 3.20
N VAL A 25 2.54 4.01 2.67
CA VAL A 25 2.42 4.80 1.44
C VAL A 25 1.32 5.85 1.59
N VAL A 26 1.29 6.82 0.68
CA VAL A 26 0.13 7.69 0.51
C VAL A 26 -0.88 6.98 -0.38
N VAL A 27 -2.16 7.03 -0.01
CA VAL A 27 -3.28 6.40 -0.72
C VAL A 27 -4.36 7.42 -1.06
N SER A 28 -5.19 7.10 -2.05
CA SER A 28 -6.37 7.89 -2.40
C SER A 28 -7.50 6.98 -2.89
N ASP A 29 -8.74 7.37 -2.58
CA ASP A 29 -9.95 6.80 -3.16
C ASP A 29 -10.47 7.60 -4.38
N GLY A 30 -9.81 8.71 -4.74
CA GLY A 30 -10.22 9.64 -5.79
C GLY A 30 -10.86 10.93 -5.28
N PHE A 31 -11.18 11.01 -3.99
CA PHE A 31 -11.72 12.19 -3.32
C PHE A 31 -10.80 12.65 -2.20
N ASP A 32 -10.41 11.72 -1.33
CA ASP A 32 -9.56 11.95 -0.18
C ASP A 32 -8.15 11.39 -0.40
N VAL A 33 -7.20 11.93 0.37
CA VAL A 33 -5.81 11.48 0.40
C VAL A 33 -5.43 11.19 1.84
N GLY A 34 -4.83 10.03 2.08
CA GLY A 34 -4.42 9.60 3.41
C GLY A 34 -3.18 8.72 3.38
N ILE A 35 -2.80 8.20 4.55
CA ILE A 35 -1.74 7.24 4.74
C ILE A 35 -2.32 5.86 5.01
N CYS A 36 -1.73 4.83 4.39
CA CYS A 36 -2.07 3.46 4.66
C CYS A 36 -0.85 2.54 4.52
N ASP A 37 -0.88 1.45 5.27
CA ASP A 37 0.09 0.38 5.17
C ASP A 37 -0.35 -0.66 4.14
N CYS A 38 0.50 -0.92 3.16
CA CYS A 38 0.41 -2.13 2.34
C CYS A 38 1.16 -3.25 3.07
N GLN A 39 0.50 -4.39 3.22
CA GLN A 39 1.03 -5.57 3.88
C GLN A 39 1.09 -6.73 2.89
N ALA A 40 2.09 -7.59 3.04
CA ALA A 40 2.22 -8.84 2.30
C ALA A 40 2.68 -9.96 3.21
N GLY A 41 2.15 -11.17 2.99
CA GLY A 41 2.46 -12.36 3.76
C GLY A 41 2.30 -13.62 2.93
N ASN A 42 2.54 -14.80 3.53
CA ASN A 42 2.49 -16.08 2.81
C ASN A 42 1.83 -17.25 3.54
N MET A 43 1.04 -17.00 4.58
CA MET A 43 0.25 -18.02 5.28
C MET A 43 -1.24 -17.67 5.25
N PRO A 44 -2.13 -18.61 4.87
CA PRO A 44 -1.86 -19.95 4.31
C PRO A 44 -1.38 -19.92 2.85
N ASN A 45 -1.60 -18.81 2.13
CA ASN A 45 -1.14 -18.58 0.77
C ASN A 45 -0.45 -17.20 0.70
N ALA A 46 0.31 -16.95 -0.36
CA ALA A 46 0.87 -15.64 -0.63
C ALA A 46 -0.25 -14.60 -0.86
N TRP A 47 -0.17 -13.47 -0.16
CA TRP A 47 -1.16 -12.41 -0.21
C TRP A 47 -0.51 -11.02 -0.15
N VAL A 48 -1.19 -10.04 -0.72
CA VAL A 48 -0.90 -8.61 -0.58
C VAL A 48 -2.23 -7.90 -0.36
N GLY A 49 -2.24 -6.91 0.54
CA GLY A 49 -3.44 -6.16 0.84
C GLY A 49 -3.16 -4.88 1.60
N TRP A 50 -4.19 -4.04 1.68
CA TRP A 50 -4.18 -2.83 2.50
C TRP A 50 -4.52 -3.17 3.96
N SER A 51 -3.89 -2.46 4.88
CA SER A 51 -4.24 -2.51 6.30
C SER A 51 -5.66 -1.98 6.52
N ILE A 52 -6.37 -2.56 7.48
CA ILE A 52 -7.69 -2.08 7.92
C ILE A 52 -7.61 -0.86 8.85
N HIS A 53 -6.40 -0.45 9.22
CA HIS A 53 -6.14 0.67 10.15
C HIS A 53 -5.61 1.92 9.44
N GLY A 54 -5.75 2.00 8.11
CA GLY A 54 -5.38 3.20 7.34
C GLY A 54 -6.41 4.32 7.44
N ASP A 55 -6.05 5.49 6.91
CA ASP A 55 -6.93 6.67 6.86
C ASP A 55 -8.14 6.48 5.91
N ILE A 56 -8.01 5.58 4.94
CA ILE A 56 -9.05 5.24 3.95
C ILE A 56 -9.34 3.74 4.07
N ASP A 57 -10.62 3.37 4.00
CA ASP A 57 -11.05 1.98 3.99
C ASP A 57 -10.35 1.19 2.87
N ALA A 58 -9.85 0.00 3.20
CA ALA A 58 -9.03 -0.82 2.32
C ALA A 58 -9.67 -1.13 0.95
N ASP A 59 -11.00 -1.23 0.90
CA ASP A 59 -11.78 -1.53 -0.30
C ASP A 59 -12.04 -0.30 -1.19
N LYS A 60 -11.84 0.91 -0.66
CA LYS A 60 -12.02 2.18 -1.39
C LYS A 60 -10.74 2.70 -2.02
N ILE A 61 -9.58 2.21 -1.59
CA ILE A 61 -8.28 2.68 -2.10
C ILE A 61 -8.15 2.33 -3.60
N THR A 62 -8.04 3.37 -4.43
CA THR A 62 -7.91 3.22 -5.89
C THR A 62 -6.49 3.48 -6.38
N HIS A 63 -5.75 4.38 -5.73
CA HIS A 63 -4.39 4.76 -6.12
C HIS A 63 -3.46 4.89 -4.91
N TRP A 64 -2.16 4.79 -5.17
CA TRP A 64 -1.12 5.02 -4.16
C TRP A 64 0.11 5.72 -4.76
N MET A 65 0.94 6.30 -3.89
CA MET A 65 2.27 6.80 -4.23
C MET A 65 3.24 6.58 -3.06
N PRO A 66 4.56 6.44 -3.31
CA PRO A 66 5.53 6.33 -2.22
C PRO A 66 5.48 7.58 -1.33
N LEU A 67 5.85 7.40 -0.05
CA LEU A 67 6.06 8.55 0.83
C LEU A 67 7.10 9.50 0.21
N PRO A 68 6.92 10.82 0.40
CA PRO A 68 7.90 11.77 -0.09
C PRO A 68 9.25 11.54 0.58
N THR A 69 10.32 11.81 -0.17
CA THR A 69 11.67 11.78 0.39
C THR A 69 11.73 12.74 1.57
N ARG A 70 12.30 12.27 2.69
CA ARG A 70 12.50 13.13 3.86
C ARG A 70 13.25 14.40 3.43
N PRO A 71 12.78 15.60 3.82
CA PRO A 71 13.51 16.82 3.53
C PRO A 71 14.91 16.77 4.16
N ALA A 72 15.91 17.30 3.46
CA ALA A 72 17.21 17.56 4.07
C ALA A 72 17.09 18.76 5.00
N GLU A 73 17.69 18.68 6.20
CA GLU A 73 17.83 19.82 7.11
C GLU A 73 18.86 20.84 6.60
#